data_AF-Q8GT88-F1
#
_entry.id   AF-Q8GT88-F1
#
_cell.length_a   1.000
_cell.length_b   1.000
_cell.length_c   1.000
_cell.angle_alpha   90.00
_cell.angle_beta   90.00
_cell.angle_gamma   90.00
#
_symmetry.space_group_name_H-M   'P 1'
#
loop_
_entity.id
_entity.type
_entity.pdbx_description
1 polymer ?
#
loop_
_entity_poly.entity_id
_entity_poly.type
_entity_poly.pdbx_seq_one_letter_code
_entity_poly.pdbx_strand_id
1 'polypeptide(L)'
;MEFAALWSCLGHWRAVFGRFDRDRSGKIDLMELRDALYSLGYAIPPSVLQLLISKYDNGLNFDSFVECGMIVKGLTEKFKEKDPGYTGSATLSYDSFMSLVIPFLVSYD
;
A
#
# COMPACT_ATOMS: atom_id res chain seq x y z
N MET A 1 -13.13 8.07 20.53
CA MET A 1 -13.62 7.29 19.37
C MET A 1 -12.50 6.99 18.38
N GLU A 2 -11.59 7.93 18.10
CA GLU A 2 -10.43 7.71 17.19
C GLU A 2 -9.54 6.52 17.60
N PHE A 3 -9.27 6.33 18.90
CA PHE A 3 -8.48 5.19 19.37
C PHE A 3 -9.11 3.83 19.01
N ALA A 4 -10.44 3.71 19.11
CA ALA A 4 -11.14 2.47 18.76
C ALA A 4 -11.11 2.20 17.25
N ALA A 5 -11.21 3.24 16.43
CA ALA A 5 -11.09 3.13 14.97
C ALA A 5 -9.66 2.73 14.55
N LEU A 6 -8.64 3.35 15.16
CA LEU A 6 -7.23 2.99 14.94
C LEU A 6 -6.94 1.55 15.37
N TRP A 7 -7.43 1.15 16.53
CA TRP A 7 -7.27 -0.22 17.03
C TRP A 7 -7.95 -1.24 16.12
N SER A 8 -9.15 -0.93 15.63
CA SER A 8 -9.85 -1.78 14.65
C SER A 8 -9.09 -1.85 13.32
N CYS A 9 -8.51 -0.74 12.86
CA CYS A 9 -7.70 -0.70 11.64
C CYS A 9 -6.45 -1.56 11.78
N LEU A 10 -5.71 -1.41 12.88
CA LEU A 10 -4.54 -2.24 13.19
C LEU A 10 -4.90 -3.72 13.33
N GLY A 11 -6.04 -4.02 13.97
CA GLY A 11 -6.57 -5.38 14.06
C GLY A 11 -6.86 -5.98 12.68
N HIS A 12 -7.44 -5.19 11.77
CA HIS A 12 -7.67 -5.60 10.39
C HIS A 12 -6.35 -5.89 9.67
N TRP A 13 -5.38 -4.96 9.73
CA TRP A 13 -4.06 -5.17 9.13
C TRP A 13 -3.36 -6.40 9.67
N ARG A 14 -3.47 -6.67 10.97
CA ARG A 14 -2.89 -7.86 11.61
C ARG A 14 -3.56 -9.15 11.17
N ALA A 15 -4.87 -9.15 10.99
CA ALA A 15 -5.60 -10.29 10.44
C ALA A 15 -5.22 -10.55 8.97
N VAL A 16 -5.05 -9.49 8.17
CA VAL A 16 -4.56 -9.60 6.79
C VAL A 16 -3.14 -10.14 6.78
N PHE A 17 -2.23 -9.56 7.56
CA PHE A 17 -0.84 -10.01 7.64
C PHE A 17 -0.76 -11.51 7.99
N GLY A 18 -1.44 -11.94 9.06
CA GLY A 18 -1.43 -13.36 9.46
C GLY A 18 -2.11 -14.31 8.48
N ARG A 19 -2.95 -13.80 7.56
CA ARG A 19 -3.55 -14.59 6.47
C ARG A 19 -2.59 -14.76 5.29
N PHE A 20 -1.73 -13.78 5.05
CA PHE A 20 -0.85 -13.76 3.88
C PHE A 20 0.58 -14.18 4.16
N ASP A 21 1.06 -14.13 5.41
CA ASP A 21 2.28 -14.79 5.89
C ASP A 21 2.02 -16.31 5.97
N ARG A 22 1.99 -16.96 4.81
CA ARG A 22 1.52 -18.36 4.65
C ARG A 22 2.54 -19.34 5.20
N ASP A 23 3.81 -19.00 5.03
CA ASP A 23 4.93 -19.80 5.51
C ASP A 23 5.25 -19.54 7.00
N ARG A 24 4.60 -18.53 7.61
CA ARG A 24 4.81 -18.10 8.99
C ARG A 24 6.25 -17.68 9.25
N SER A 25 6.90 -17.12 8.23
CA SER A 25 8.24 -16.54 8.33
C SER A 25 8.26 -15.27 9.18
N GLY A 26 7.09 -14.68 9.46
CA GLY A 26 6.97 -13.37 10.09
C GLY A 26 7.25 -12.22 9.13
N LYS A 27 7.28 -12.52 7.82
CA LYS A 27 7.51 -11.57 6.74
C LYS A 27 6.60 -11.89 5.56
N ILE A 28 6.30 -10.87 4.77
CA ILE A 28 5.53 -11.00 3.54
C ILE A 28 6.49 -10.92 2.35
N ASP A 29 6.54 -11.97 1.55
CA ASP A 29 7.32 -12.00 0.31
C ASP A 29 6.60 -11.33 -0.88
N LEU A 30 7.21 -11.35 -2.07
CA LEU A 30 6.63 -10.72 -3.27
C LEU A 30 5.28 -11.33 -3.68
N MET A 31 5.17 -12.65 -3.61
CA MET A 31 3.98 -13.38 -4.04
C MET A 31 2.85 -13.18 -3.02
N GLU A 32 3.19 -13.22 -1.74
CA GLU A 32 2.27 -12.94 -0.65
C GLU A 32 1.79 -11.49 -0.67
N LEU A 33 2.68 -10.52 -0.94
CA LEU A 33 2.33 -9.11 -1.08
C LEU A 33 1.37 -8.88 -2.25
N ARG A 34 1.65 -9.49 -3.40
CA ARG A 34 0.76 -9.42 -4.58
C ARG A 34 -0.62 -9.94 -4.23
N ASP A 35 -0.70 -11.12 -3.62
CA ASP A 35 -1.98 -11.74 -3.28
C ASP A 35 -2.72 -10.93 -2.20
N ALA A 36 -2.00 -10.36 -1.24
CA ALA A 36 -2.55 -9.48 -0.20
C ALA A 36 -3.17 -8.22 -0.81
N LEU A 37 -2.41 -7.47 -1.61
CA LEU A 37 -2.88 -6.24 -2.25
C LEU A 37 -4.05 -6.52 -3.20
N TYR A 38 -4.00 -7.62 -3.95
CA TYR A 38 -5.10 -8.04 -4.80
C TYR A 38 -6.38 -8.32 -3.99
N SER A 39 -6.26 -9.02 -2.85
CA SER A 39 -7.40 -9.29 -1.96
C SER A 39 -8.00 -8.04 -1.32
N LEU A 40 -7.20 -6.97 -1.18
CA LEU A 40 -7.62 -5.66 -0.71
C LEU A 40 -8.24 -4.79 -1.83
N GLY A 41 -8.31 -5.31 -3.06
CA GLY A 41 -8.90 -4.62 -4.22
C GLY A 41 -7.91 -3.79 -5.02
N TYR A 42 -6.60 -3.97 -4.81
CA TYR A 42 -5.54 -3.25 -5.51
C TYR A 42 -4.82 -4.15 -6.51
N ALA A 43 -5.13 -3.97 -7.79
CA ALA A 43 -4.42 -4.62 -8.89
C ALA A 43 -3.15 -3.83 -9.25
N ILE A 44 -2.10 -4.02 -8.47
CA ILE A 44 -0.83 -3.30 -8.66
C ILE A 44 -0.02 -3.95 -9.80
N PRO A 45 0.51 -3.16 -10.76
CA PRO A 45 1.34 -3.69 -11.83
C PRO A 45 2.59 -4.41 -11.30
N PRO A 46 3.06 -5.50 -11.93
CA PRO A 46 4.24 -6.25 -11.47
C PRO A 46 5.51 -5.40 -11.31
N SER A 47 5.72 -4.42 -12.19
CA SER A 47 6.85 -3.49 -12.11
C SER A 47 6.81 -2.62 -10.84
N VAL A 48 5.62 -2.20 -10.40
CA VAL A 48 5.43 -1.43 -9.17
C VAL A 48 5.60 -2.32 -7.94
N LEU A 49 5.12 -3.57 -7.99
CA LEU A 49 5.33 -4.53 -6.91
C LEU A 49 6.82 -4.83 -6.68
N GLN A 50 7.60 -4.98 -7.77
CA GLN A 50 9.04 -5.17 -7.68
C GLN A 50 9.73 -3.95 -7.05
N LEU A 51 9.32 -2.73 -7.42
CA LEU A 51 9.83 -1.51 -6.81
C LEU A 51 9.51 -1.46 -5.30
N LEU A 52 8.27 -1.80 -4.92
CA LEU A 52 7.86 -1.83 -3.52
C LEU A 52 8.72 -2.80 -2.72
N ILE A 53 8.89 -4.05 -3.18
CA ILE A 53 9.67 -5.03 -2.43
C ILE A 53 11.16 -4.75 -2.44
N SER A 54 11.70 -4.10 -3.48
CA SER A 54 13.12 -3.72 -3.52
C SER A 54 13.52 -2.70 -2.44
N LYS A 55 12.54 -2.00 -1.84
CA LYS A 55 12.78 -1.16 -0.66
C LYS A 55 12.95 -1.95 0.64
N TYR A 56 12.61 -3.24 0.64
CA TYR A 56 12.61 -4.10 1.82
C TYR A 56 13.52 -5.30 1.58
N ASP A 57 14.73 -5.28 2.16
CA ASP A 57 15.82 -6.21 1.85
C ASP A 57 15.48 -7.71 1.95
N ASN A 58 14.48 -8.10 2.75
CA ASN A 58 14.16 -9.51 2.99
C ASN A 58 12.66 -9.75 3.24
N GLY A 59 11.78 -9.07 2.50
CA GLY A 59 10.33 -9.13 2.71
C GLY A 59 9.85 -8.17 3.80
N LEU A 60 8.54 -7.98 3.88
CA LEU A 60 7.93 -6.95 4.73
C LEU A 60 7.56 -7.55 6.08
N ASN A 61 8.18 -7.05 7.16
CA ASN A 61 7.65 -7.30 8.51
C ASN A 61 6.29 -6.59 8.68
N PHE A 62 5.63 -6.77 9.82
CA PHE A 62 4.30 -6.20 10.05
C PHE A 62 4.27 -4.67 9.85
N ASP A 63 5.24 -3.94 10.40
CA ASP A 63 5.26 -2.47 10.33
C ASP A 63 5.47 -1.99 8.90
N SER A 64 6.45 -2.59 8.20
CA SER A 64 6.70 -2.32 6.77
C SER A 64 5.51 -2.69 5.88
N PHE A 65 4.78 -3.75 6.21
CA PHE A 65 3.58 -4.17 5.48
C PHE A 65 2.44 -3.15 5.65
N VAL A 66 2.20 -2.68 6.88
CA VAL A 66 1.21 -1.63 7.16
C VAL A 66 1.58 -0.35 6.43
N GLU A 67 2.85 0.06 6.52
CA GLU A 67 3.37 1.24 5.83
C GLU A 67 3.16 1.15 4.31
N CYS A 68 3.64 0.07 3.70
CA CYS A 68 3.49 -0.17 2.26
C CYS A 68 2.01 -0.15 1.85
N GLY A 69 1.15 -0.84 2.60
CA GLY A 69 -0.28 -0.89 2.34
C GLY A 69 -0.96 0.48 2.42
N MET A 70 -0.59 1.31 3.39
CA MET A 70 -1.13 2.68 3.55
C MET A 70 -0.69 3.60 2.41
N ILE A 71 0.57 3.52 1.98
CA ILE A 71 1.09 4.28 0.83
C ILE A 71 0.35 3.87 -0.45
N VAL A 72 0.26 2.57 -0.73
CA VAL A 72 -0.41 2.05 -1.93
C VAL A 72 -1.88 2.45 -1.95
N LYS A 73 -2.57 2.31 -0.81
CA LYS A 73 -3.97 2.73 -0.66
C LYS A 73 -4.13 4.22 -0.97
N GLY A 74 -3.37 5.07 -0.28
CA GLY A 74 -3.52 6.53 -0.42
C GLY A 74 -3.17 7.04 -1.82
N LEU A 75 -2.09 6.53 -2.43
CA LEU A 75 -1.73 6.88 -3.81
C LEU A 75 -2.80 6.40 -4.80
N THR A 76 -3.37 5.20 -4.60
CA THR A 76 -4.44 4.67 -5.46
C THR A 76 -5.71 5.51 -5.36
N GLU A 77 -6.12 5.89 -4.14
CA GLU A 77 -7.28 6.76 -3.91
C GLU A 77 -7.10 8.13 -4.58
N LYS A 78 -5.92 8.73 -4.40
CA LYS A 78 -5.57 10.02 -5.02
C LYS A 78 -5.50 9.93 -6.55
N PHE A 79 -5.03 8.82 -7.10
CA PHE A 79 -5.05 8.59 -8.54
C PHE A 79 -6.48 8.47 -9.07
N LYS A 80 -7.37 7.74 -8.38
CA LYS A 80 -8.78 7.61 -8.75
C LYS A 80 -9.51 8.95 -8.77
N GLU A 81 -9.19 9.87 -7.86
CA GLU A 81 -9.70 11.26 -7.90
C GLU A 81 -9.33 12.00 -9.21
N LYS A 82 -8.24 11.58 -9.87
CA LYS A 82 -7.71 12.17 -11.11
C LYS A 82 -8.04 11.36 -12.37
N ASP A 83 -8.58 10.15 -12.22
CA ASP A 83 -9.06 9.28 -13.29
C ASP A 83 -10.56 8.93 -13.10
N PRO A 84 -11.47 9.90 -13.24
CA PRO A 84 -12.91 9.69 -13.00
C PRO A 84 -13.55 8.73 -14.01
N GLY A 85 -12.90 8.51 -15.15
CA GLY A 85 -13.34 7.56 -16.19
C GLY A 85 -12.85 6.14 -15.97
N TYR A 86 -12.05 5.87 -14.93
CA TYR A 86 -11.40 4.57 -14.69
C TYR A 86 -10.65 4.05 -15.92
N THR A 87 -9.99 4.96 -16.63
CA THR A 87 -9.25 4.67 -17.86
C THR A 87 -7.87 4.05 -17.58
N GLY A 88 -7.40 4.14 -16.34
CA GLY A 88 -6.05 3.74 -15.94
C GLY A 88 -4.99 4.79 -16.28
N SER A 89 -5.39 6.00 -16.70
CA SER A 89 -4.49 7.09 -17.06
C SER A 89 -5.03 8.44 -16.59
N ALA A 90 -4.15 9.31 -16.11
CA ALA A 90 -4.50 10.66 -15.67
C ALA A 90 -3.46 11.67 -16.18
N THR A 91 -3.92 12.83 -16.63
CA THR A 91 -3.05 13.97 -16.96
C THR A 91 -2.92 14.87 -15.75
N LEU A 92 -1.69 15.10 -15.29
CA LEU A 92 -1.39 15.91 -14.12
C LEU A 92 -0.44 17.04 -14.52
N SER A 93 -0.70 18.26 -14.01
CA SER A 93 0.34 19.29 -14.00
C SER A 93 1.43 18.89 -13.01
N TYR A 94 2.64 19.44 -13.16
CA TYR A 94 3.74 19.20 -12.24
C TYR A 94 3.36 19.56 -10.78
N ASP A 95 2.71 20.71 -10.60
CA ASP A 95 2.20 21.15 -9.29
C ASP A 95 1.24 20.12 -8.66
N SER A 96 0.23 19.67 -9.43
CA SER A 96 -0.71 18.66 -8.96
C SER A 96 -0.05 17.32 -8.64
N PHE A 97 0.96 16.93 -9.41
CA PHE A 97 1.75 15.73 -9.13
C PHE A 97 2.53 15.87 -7.82
N MET A 98 3.24 16.98 -7.62
CA MET A 98 4.02 17.21 -6.41
C MET A 98 3.14 17.27 -5.16
N SER A 99 2.01 17.98 -5.20
CA SER A 99 1.05 18.00 -4.08
C SER A 99 0.43 16.64 -3.78
N LEU A 100 0.32 15.77 -4.78
CA LEU A 100 -0.18 14.40 -4.60
C LEU A 100 0.86 13.52 -3.90
N VAL A 101 2.13 13.60 -4.30
CA VAL A 101 3.17 12.65 -3.86
C VAL A 101 3.83 13.07 -2.54
N ILE A 102 4.09 14.36 -2.33
CA ILE A 102 4.84 14.86 -1.14
C ILE A 102 4.25 14.38 0.20
N PRO A 103 2.92 14.38 0.44
CA PRO A 103 2.36 13.93 1.71
C PRO A 103 2.78 12.50 2.09
N PHE A 104 3.02 11.62 1.11
CA PHE A 104 3.45 10.24 1.34
C PHE A 104 4.95 10.11 1.58
N LEU A 105 5.75 11.13 1.26
CA LEU A 105 7.20 11.16 1.49
C LEU A 105 7.57 11.82 2.82
N VAL A 106 6.81 12.85 3.24
CA VAL A 106 7.14 13.70 4.40
C VAL A 106 6.54 13.17 5.71
N SER A 107 5.60 12.23 5.64
CA SER A 107 4.91 11.71 6.84
C SER A 107 5.75 10.73 7.68
N TYR A 108 7.07 10.64 7.46
CA TYR A 108 7.94 9.61 8.06
C TYR A 108 9.28 10.16 8.60
N ASP A 109 9.26 11.37 9.18
CA ASP A 109 10.26 11.83 10.16
C ASP A 109 9.62 11.90 11.56
#